data_AF-A0A7C6I8Q4-F1
#
_entry.id   AF-A0A7C6I8Q4-F1
#
_cell.length_a   1.000
_cell.length_b   1.000
_cell.length_c   1.000
_cell.angle_alpha   90.00
_cell.angle_beta   90.00
_cell.angle_gamma   90.00
#
_symmetry.space_group_name_H-M   'P 1'
#
loop_
_entity.id
_entity.type
_entity.pdbx_description
1 polymer ?
#
loop_
_entity_poly.entity_id
_entity_poly.type
_entity_poly.pdbx_seq_one_letter_code
_entity_poly.pdbx_strand_id
1 'polypeptide(L)'
;KKEQRRSRMINLASIRTLDRIRKEGNAVLVFPAGTRYRPGISESKKGVREINSYIRISDVMMLVSINGNCLRFSDTPNDMLSDVLHNDRIIMAASPVYDTKAFREESLEWAGDKAEDKKQAVVDYVMHNLEIMHEENEVGRLG
;
A
#
# COMPACT_ATOMS: atom_id res chain seq x y z
N LYS A 1 -24.81 3.53 -8.58
CA LYS A 1 -25.53 3.27 -7.29
C LYS A 1 -25.45 1.80 -6.83
N LYS A 2 -25.69 0.79 -7.69
CA LYS A 2 -25.64 -0.65 -7.31
C LYS A 2 -24.21 -1.14 -7.01
N GLU A 3 -23.24 -0.70 -7.82
CA GLU A 3 -21.83 -1.08 -7.72
C GLU A 3 -21.12 -0.48 -6.50
N GLN A 4 -21.39 0.79 -6.18
CA GLN A 4 -20.95 1.41 -4.92
C GLN A 4 -21.51 0.70 -3.68
N ARG A 5 -22.77 0.23 -3.71
CA ARG A 5 -23.34 -0.58 -2.62
C ARG A 5 -22.63 -1.92 -2.50
N ARG A 6 -22.34 -2.60 -3.61
CA ARG A 6 -21.59 -3.86 -3.63
C ARG A 6 -20.18 -3.68 -3.07
N SER A 7 -19.45 -2.67 -3.51
CA SER A 7 -18.12 -2.33 -3.00
C SER A 7 -18.13 -2.05 -1.48
N ARG A 8 -19.11 -1.29 -0.98
CA ARG A 8 -19.28 -1.04 0.46
C ARG A 8 -19.54 -2.32 1.27
N MET A 9 -20.37 -3.23 0.76
CA MET A 9 -20.66 -4.50 1.45
C MET A 9 -19.42 -5.41 1.51
N ILE A 10 -18.67 -5.50 0.41
CA ILE A 10 -17.41 -6.25 0.36
C ILE A 10 -16.42 -5.68 1.37
N ASN A 11 -16.23 -4.36 1.35
CA ASN A 11 -15.32 -3.70 2.28
C ASN A 11 -15.72 -3.92 3.75
N LEU A 12 -17.03 -3.84 4.07
CA LEU A 12 -17.50 -4.12 5.43
C LEU A 12 -17.21 -5.56 5.88
N ALA A 13 -17.37 -6.54 4.98
CA ALA A 13 -17.02 -7.93 5.26
C ALA A 13 -15.50 -8.12 5.46
N SER A 14 -14.68 -7.45 4.65
CA SER A 14 -13.22 -7.43 4.80
C SER A 14 -12.81 -6.85 6.14
N ILE A 15 -13.38 -5.71 6.56
CA ILE A 15 -13.09 -5.08 7.86
C ILE A 15 -13.43 -5.99 9.03
N ARG A 16 -14.59 -6.67 9.00
CA ARG A 16 -14.98 -7.63 10.05
C ARG A 16 -14.01 -8.80 10.12
N THR A 17 -13.58 -9.31 8.97
CA THR A 17 -12.62 -10.40 8.89
C THR A 17 -11.26 -9.97 9.44
N LEU A 18 -10.79 -8.78 9.05
CA LEU A 18 -9.53 -8.22 9.55
C LEU A 18 -9.53 -7.99 11.05
N ASP A 19 -10.63 -7.45 11.62
CA ASP A 19 -10.75 -7.27 13.08
C ASP A 19 -10.68 -8.61 13.83
N ARG A 20 -11.30 -9.67 13.29
CA ARG A 20 -11.20 -11.03 13.84
C ARG A 20 -9.77 -11.57 13.76
N ILE A 21 -9.17 -11.53 12.57
CA ILE A 21 -7.81 -12.04 12.30
C ILE A 21 -6.78 -11.33 13.18
N ARG A 22 -6.93 -10.02 13.39
CA ARG A 22 -6.11 -9.22 14.31
C ARG A 22 -6.25 -9.69 15.75
N LYS A 23 -7.49 -9.88 16.24
CA LYS A 23 -7.77 -10.36 17.62
C LYS A 23 -7.21 -11.75 17.89
N GLU A 24 -7.04 -12.56 16.84
CA GLU A 24 -6.40 -13.88 16.90
C GLU A 24 -4.86 -13.79 16.90
N GLY A 25 -4.27 -12.60 16.82
CA GLY A 25 -2.83 -12.38 16.86
C GLY A 25 -2.10 -12.56 15.53
N ASN A 26 -2.85 -12.66 14.42
CA ASN A 26 -2.25 -12.83 13.09
C ASN A 26 -1.78 -11.49 12.51
N ALA A 27 -0.65 -11.53 11.79
CA ALA A 27 -0.20 -10.42 10.97
C ALA A 27 -1.04 -10.31 9.69
N VAL A 28 -1.28 -9.07 9.24
CA VAL A 28 -2.01 -8.77 8.00
C VAL A 28 -1.08 -8.02 7.05
N LEU A 29 -0.85 -8.58 5.87
CA LEU A 29 -0.16 -7.91 4.77
C LEU A 29 -1.18 -7.19 3.88
N VAL A 30 -0.92 -5.92 3.57
CA VAL A 30 -1.78 -5.09 2.75
C VAL A 30 -0.97 -4.37 1.68
N PHE A 31 -1.47 -4.36 0.44
CA PHE A 31 -0.92 -3.57 -0.66
C PHE A 31 -1.77 -2.30 -0.85
N PRO A 32 -1.29 -1.10 -0.48
CA PRO A 32 -2.14 0.08 -0.41
C PRO A 32 -2.74 0.52 -1.73
N ALA A 33 -2.05 0.31 -2.86
CA ALA A 33 -2.55 0.68 -4.19
C ALA A 33 -3.59 -0.29 -4.76
N GLY A 34 -3.70 -1.52 -4.20
CA GLY A 34 -4.63 -2.54 -4.69
C GLY A 34 -4.35 -3.10 -6.09
N THR A 35 -3.26 -2.66 -6.74
CA THR A 35 -2.80 -3.12 -8.05
C THR A 35 -1.28 -3.14 -8.08
N ARG A 36 -0.69 -3.79 -9.08
CA ARG A 36 0.75 -3.71 -9.36
C ARG A 36 1.08 -2.35 -9.99
N TYR A 37 2.22 -1.77 -9.58
CA TYR A 37 2.75 -0.58 -10.23
C TYR A 37 3.00 -0.84 -11.72
N ARG A 38 2.60 0.12 -12.57
CA ARG A 38 2.89 0.13 -13.99
C ARG A 38 3.72 1.37 -14.31
N PRO A 39 4.96 1.20 -14.84
CA PRO A 39 5.78 2.32 -15.29
C PRO A 39 5.01 3.26 -16.23
N GLY A 40 5.07 4.57 -15.98
CA GLY A 40 4.36 5.59 -16.76
C GLY A 40 2.87 5.77 -16.42
N ILE A 41 2.30 4.97 -15.51
CA ILE A 41 0.88 5.10 -15.09
C ILE A 41 0.85 5.52 -13.62
N SER A 42 0.84 6.83 -13.36
CA SER A 42 0.87 7.42 -12.01
C SER A 42 -0.24 6.90 -11.10
N GLU A 43 -1.46 6.71 -11.63
CA GLU A 43 -2.61 6.19 -10.87
C GLU A 43 -2.36 4.80 -10.27
N SER A 44 -1.47 4.00 -10.86
CA SER A 44 -1.13 2.67 -10.31
C SER A 44 -0.31 2.73 -9.01
N LYS A 45 0.29 3.90 -8.70
CA LYS A 45 0.95 4.17 -7.41
C LYS A 45 -0.01 4.73 -6.36
N LYS A 46 -1.24 5.11 -6.73
CA LYS A 46 -2.13 5.80 -5.80
C LYS A 46 -2.72 4.80 -4.80
N GLY A 47 -2.52 5.06 -3.51
CA GLY A 47 -3.13 4.27 -2.47
C GLY A 47 -4.65 4.47 -2.40
N VAL A 48 -5.38 3.40 -2.12
CA VAL A 48 -6.84 3.45 -1.99
C VAL A 48 -7.23 3.94 -0.59
N ARG A 49 -8.20 4.87 -0.54
CA ARG A 49 -8.66 5.51 0.70
C ARG A 49 -9.07 4.54 1.81
N GLU A 50 -9.58 3.36 1.43
CA GLU A 50 -10.06 2.31 2.32
C GLU A 50 -8.97 1.81 3.28
N ILE A 51 -7.70 1.91 2.89
CA ILE A 51 -6.53 1.48 3.68
C ILE A 51 -6.46 2.18 5.05
N ASN A 52 -6.87 3.45 5.14
CA ASN A 52 -6.93 4.13 6.44
C ASN A 52 -7.84 3.40 7.45
N SER A 53 -8.86 2.66 7.00
CA SER A 53 -9.70 1.87 7.91
C SER A 53 -8.94 0.67 8.47
N TYR A 54 -8.01 0.08 7.71
CA TYR A 54 -7.16 -1.02 8.16
C TYR A 54 -6.10 -0.53 9.16
N ILE A 55 -5.46 0.61 8.86
CA ILE A 55 -4.50 1.24 9.77
C ILE A 55 -5.18 1.57 11.11
N ARG A 56 -6.39 2.16 11.07
CA ARG A 56 -7.12 2.57 12.27
C ARG A 56 -7.50 1.40 13.20
N ILE A 57 -7.70 0.20 12.67
CA ILE A 57 -8.06 -0.96 13.50
C ILE A 57 -6.83 -1.73 13.99
N SER A 58 -5.63 -1.44 13.50
CA SER A 58 -4.40 -2.07 13.99
C SER A 58 -3.77 -1.22 15.08
N ASP A 59 -3.05 -1.83 16.03
CA ASP A 59 -2.31 -1.09 17.06
C ASP A 59 -0.96 -0.59 16.52
N VAL A 60 -0.29 -1.45 15.75
CA VAL A 60 1.01 -1.18 15.14
C VAL A 60 1.02 -1.56 13.66
N MET A 61 1.95 -0.97 12.91
CA MET A 61 2.23 -1.35 11.53
C MET A 61 3.70 -1.18 11.18
N MET A 62 4.12 -1.82 10.10
CA MET A 62 5.45 -1.69 9.53
C MET A 62 5.31 -1.55 8.01
N LEU A 63 6.07 -0.64 7.42
CA LEU A 63 6.14 -0.47 5.99
C LEU A 63 7.20 -1.41 5.43
N VAL A 64 6.90 -2.02 4.29
CA VAL A 64 7.82 -2.92 3.59
C VAL A 64 7.94 -2.46 2.15
N SER A 65 9.15 -2.11 1.74
CA SER A 65 9.46 -1.84 0.34
C SER A 65 10.01 -3.10 -0.33
N ILE A 66 9.64 -3.29 -1.59
CA ILE A 66 10.14 -4.36 -2.45
C ILE A 66 10.61 -3.69 -3.73
N ASN A 67 11.92 -3.72 -3.97
CA ASN A 67 12.55 -3.21 -5.17
C ASN A 67 12.95 -4.38 -6.06
N GLY A 68 12.75 -4.21 -7.36
CA GLY A 68 12.96 -5.25 -8.36
C GLY A 68 11.76 -6.16 -8.54
N ASN A 69 11.73 -6.82 -9.69
CA ASN A 69 10.65 -7.73 -10.06
C ASN A 69 11.12 -8.75 -11.09
N CYS A 70 11.04 -10.05 -10.75
CA CYS A 70 11.40 -11.13 -11.65
C CYS A 70 10.32 -11.43 -12.72
N LEU A 71 9.15 -10.78 -12.63
CA LEU A 71 8.01 -10.94 -13.54
C LEU A 71 7.65 -9.60 -14.17
N ARG A 72 8.27 -9.28 -15.31
CA ARG A 72 7.97 -8.05 -16.05
C ARG A 72 6.66 -8.22 -16.81
N PHE A 73 5.89 -7.13 -16.96
CA PHE A 73 4.80 -7.09 -17.93
C PHE A 73 5.30 -7.47 -19.32
N SER A 74 4.53 -8.30 -20.02
CA SER A 74 4.71 -8.52 -21.45
C SER A 74 4.53 -7.24 -22.25
N ASP A 75 5.03 -7.24 -23.48
CA ASP A 75 4.84 -6.14 -24.43
C ASP A 75 3.36 -6.01 -24.86
N THR A 76 2.56 -7.06 -24.65
CA THR A 76 1.11 -7.11 -24.89
C THR A 76 0.35 -7.52 -23.61
N PRO A 77 0.27 -6.63 -22.61
CA PRO A 77 -0.21 -6.98 -21.27
C PRO A 77 -1.73 -7.16 -21.24
N ASN A 78 -2.20 -8.38 -21.53
CA ASN A 78 -3.62 -8.74 -21.42
C ASN A 78 -3.98 -9.26 -20.03
N ASP A 79 -3.08 -10.04 -19.41
CA ASP A 79 -3.23 -10.59 -18.06
C ASP A 79 -1.85 -10.86 -17.43
N MET A 80 -1.86 -11.30 -16.17
CA MET A 80 -0.63 -11.63 -15.43
C MET A 80 0.03 -12.94 -15.88
N LEU A 81 -0.68 -13.80 -16.64
CA LEU A 81 -0.14 -15.07 -17.12
C LEU A 81 0.88 -14.84 -18.25
N SER A 82 0.75 -13.72 -18.96
CA SER A 82 1.70 -13.31 -19.99
C SER A 82 2.99 -12.69 -19.46
N ASP A 83 3.13 -12.47 -18.15
CA ASP A 83 4.34 -11.84 -17.59
C ASP A 83 5.60 -12.66 -17.93
N VAL A 84 6.67 -11.96 -18.27
CA VAL A 84 7.91 -12.54 -18.76
C VAL A 84 8.95 -12.57 -17.65
N LEU A 85 9.64 -13.71 -17.52
CA LEU A 85 10.76 -13.86 -16.59
C LEU A 85 11.91 -12.94 -16.96
N HIS A 86 12.44 -12.24 -15.96
CA HIS A 86 13.59 -11.36 -16.11
C HIS A 86 14.51 -11.49 -14.90
N ASN A 87 15.82 -11.45 -15.13
CA ASN A 87 16.81 -11.45 -14.05
C ASN A 87 16.82 -10.08 -13.39
N ASP A 88 16.51 -10.04 -12.10
CA ASP A 88 16.52 -8.79 -11.33
C ASP A 88 17.12 -9.02 -9.95
N ARG A 89 17.66 -7.97 -9.35
CA ARG A 89 18.07 -7.96 -7.95
C ARG A 89 16.85 -7.55 -7.12
N ILE A 90 16.42 -8.45 -6.24
CA ILE A 90 15.34 -8.14 -5.30
C ILE A 90 15.94 -7.60 -4.01
N ILE A 91 15.54 -6.40 -3.63
CA ILE A 91 15.86 -5.81 -2.33
C ILE A 91 14.55 -5.63 -1.56
N MET A 92 14.49 -6.18 -0.35
CA MET A 92 13.37 -5.99 0.57
C MET A 92 13.88 -5.24 1.80
N ALA A 93 13.19 -4.18 2.18
CA ALA A 93 13.49 -3.44 3.41
C ALA A 93 12.23 -3.24 4.22
N ALA A 94 12.41 -3.20 5.55
CA ALA A 94 11.34 -2.95 6.49
C ALA A 94 11.64 -1.68 7.28
N SER A 95 10.62 -0.86 7.48
CA SER A 95 10.71 0.32 8.35
C SER A 95 10.80 -0.10 9.82
N PRO A 96 11.04 0.84 10.75
CA PRO A 96 10.66 0.66 12.14
C PRO A 96 9.16 0.34 12.29
N VAL A 97 8.80 -0.20 13.45
CA VAL A 97 7.39 -0.40 13.81
C VAL A 97 6.79 0.93 14.23
N TYR A 98 5.67 1.30 13.62
CA TYR A 98 4.91 2.50 13.94
C TYR A 98 3.71 2.17 14.82
N ASP A 99 3.45 3.01 15.81
CA ASP A 99 2.13 3.11 16.44
C ASP A 99 1.16 3.76 15.44
N THR A 100 0.03 3.10 15.15
CA THR A 100 -0.87 3.55 14.09
C THR A 100 -1.62 4.82 14.44
N LYS A 101 -1.79 5.13 15.74
CA LYS A 101 -2.45 6.36 16.17
C LYS A 101 -1.51 7.54 15.96
N ALA A 102 -0.28 7.44 16.43
CA ALA A 102 0.76 8.46 16.25
C ALA A 102 1.03 8.69 14.75
N PHE A 103 1.19 7.62 13.96
CA PHE A 103 1.41 7.74 12.51
C PHE A 103 0.26 8.48 11.81
N ARG A 104 -0.98 8.22 12.23
CA ARG A 104 -2.15 8.91 11.66
C ARG A 104 -2.17 10.40 12.04
N GLU A 105 -1.74 10.76 13.24
CA GLU A 105 -1.62 12.17 13.66
C GLU A 105 -0.54 12.87 12.83
N GLU A 106 0.65 12.28 12.72
CA GLU A 106 1.77 12.76 11.90
C GLU A 106 1.36 12.96 10.43
N SER A 107 0.61 12.02 9.85
CA SER A 107 0.14 12.14 8.47
C SER A 107 -0.77 13.36 8.23
N LEU A 108 -1.54 13.78 9.24
CA LEU A 108 -2.42 14.94 9.14
C LEU A 108 -1.64 16.23 9.32
N GLU A 109 -0.61 16.23 10.16
CA GLU A 109 0.33 17.35 10.28
C GLU A 109 1.10 17.54 8.98
N TRP A 110 1.61 16.46 8.38
CA TRP A 110 2.28 16.45 7.08
C TRP A 110 1.40 16.99 5.95
N ALA A 111 0.12 16.59 5.93
CA ALA A 111 -0.82 17.06 4.90
C ALA A 111 -1.26 18.53 5.10
N GLY A 112 -1.13 19.05 6.32
CA GLY A 112 -1.53 20.39 6.71
C GLY A 112 -3.05 20.60 6.83
N ASP A 113 -3.43 21.78 7.36
CA ASP A 113 -4.82 22.10 7.74
C ASP A 113 -5.82 22.12 6.58
N LYS A 114 -5.34 22.18 5.33
CA LYS A 114 -6.17 22.27 4.12
C LYS A 114 -6.50 20.91 3.50
N ALA A 115 -6.12 19.80 4.12
CA ALA A 115 -6.41 18.47 3.60
C ALA A 115 -7.93 18.20 3.54
N GLU A 116 -8.50 18.24 2.33
CA GLU A 116 -9.93 18.03 2.10
C GLU A 116 -10.38 16.62 2.48
N ASP A 117 -9.55 15.60 2.21
CA ASP A 117 -9.79 14.21 2.61
C ASP A 117 -8.70 13.70 3.55
N LYS A 118 -8.92 13.91 4.84
CA LYS A 118 -8.05 13.41 5.92
C LYS A 118 -7.80 11.90 5.85
N LYS A 119 -8.71 11.09 5.30
CA LYS A 119 -8.48 9.64 5.18
C LYS A 119 -7.55 9.33 4.03
N GLN A 120 -7.68 10.06 2.92
CA GLN A 120 -6.76 9.93 1.80
C GLN A 120 -5.37 10.44 2.21
N ALA A 121 -5.28 11.54 2.96
CA ALA A 121 -4.01 12.08 3.46
C ALA A 121 -3.17 11.05 4.24
N VAL A 122 -3.81 10.25 5.11
CA VAL A 122 -3.14 9.15 5.83
C VAL A 122 -2.54 8.14 4.84
N VAL A 123 -3.28 7.78 3.80
CA VAL A 123 -2.83 6.79 2.80
C VAL A 123 -1.75 7.38 1.89
N ASP A 124 -1.88 8.64 1.51
CA ASP A 124 -0.88 9.35 0.71
C ASP A 124 0.44 9.46 1.49
N TYR A 125 0.37 9.65 2.80
CA TYR A 125 1.55 9.63 3.66
C TYR A 125 2.21 8.24 3.74
N VAL A 126 1.43 7.15 3.78
CA VAL A 126 1.96 5.79 3.61
C VAL A 126 2.69 5.64 2.28
N MET A 127 2.07 6.08 1.18
CA MET A 127 2.69 6.01 -0.14
C MET A 127 3.95 6.86 -0.25
N HIS A 128 3.97 8.03 0.37
CA HIS A 128 5.14 8.91 0.43
C HIS A 128 6.32 8.22 1.14
N ASN A 129 6.09 7.63 2.32
CA ASN A 129 7.13 6.90 3.05
C ASN A 129 7.62 5.66 2.27
N LEU A 130 6.72 4.93 1.61
CA LEU A 130 7.10 3.80 0.75
C LEU A 130 7.92 4.24 -0.47
N GLU A 131 7.65 5.43 -1.03
CA GLU A 131 8.44 5.98 -2.13
C GLU A 131 9.85 6.37 -1.65
N ILE A 132 10.00 6.99 -0.48
CA ILE A 132 11.32 7.28 0.12
C ILE A 132 12.12 5.98 0.27
N MET A 133 11.52 4.95 0.88
CA MET A 133 12.15 3.64 1.02
C MET A 133 12.49 3.00 -0.34
N HIS A 134 11.66 3.22 -1.36
CA HIS A 134 11.89 2.72 -2.70
C HIS A 134 13.09 3.41 -3.34
N GLU A 135 13.15 4.75 -3.31
CA GLU A 135 14.24 5.55 -3.88
C GLU A 135 15.59 5.21 -3.24
N GLU A 136 15.63 5.07 -1.90
CA GLU A 136 16.84 4.67 -1.17
C GLU A 136 17.36 3.29 -1.60
N ASN A 137 16.47 2.31 -1.72
CA ASN A 137 16.84 0.95 -2.11
C ASN A 137 17.15 0.81 -3.61
N GLU A 138 16.56 1.65 -4.45
CA GLU A 138 16.72 1.57 -5.89
C GLU A 138 18.17 1.84 -6.31
N VAL A 139 18.89 2.67 -5.55
CA VAL A 139 20.34 2.90 -5.71
C VAL A 139 21.11 1.59 -5.60
N GLY A 140 20.81 0.76 -4.59
CA GLY A 140 21.46 -0.54 -4.40
C GLY A 140 20.98 -1.62 -5.37
N ARG A 141 19.81 -1.45 -5.99
CA ARG A 141 19.30 -2.37 -7.01
C ARG A 141 19.97 -2.15 -8.36
N LEU A 142 20.11 -0.88 -8.75
CA LEU A 142 20.64 -0.46 -10.05
C LEU A 142 22.18 -0.38 -10.09
N GLY A 143 22.83 -0.31 -8.92
CA GLY A 143 24.30 -0.37 -8.77
C GLY A 143 24.85 -1.79 -8.70
#